data_AF-A0A7K0VG20-F1
#
_entry.id   AF-A0A7K0VG20-F1
#
_cell.length_a   1.000
_cell.length_b   1.000
_cell.length_c   1.000
_cell.angle_alpha   90.00
_cell.angle_beta   90.00
_cell.angle_gamma   90.00
#
_symmetry.space_group_name_H-M   'P 1'
#
loop_
_entity.id
_entity.type
_entity.pdbx_description
1 polymer ?
#
loop_
_entity_poly.entity_id
_entity_poly.type
_entity_poly.pdbx_seq_one_letter_code
_entity_poly.pdbx_strand_id
1 'polypeptide(L)' 'LAGATSLRDVIAFPKTGAGHDPLTGAPSTITVQQRREAGIDAKPERAARPDSDTEPPTTA' A
#
# COMPACT_ATOMS: atom_id res chain seq x y z
N LEU A 1 -13.31 -10.71 -34.18
CA LEU A 1 -12.40 -10.05 -33.23
C LEU A 1 -12.29 -8.58 -33.60
N ALA A 2 -12.09 -7.67 -32.63
CA ALA A 2 -12.27 -6.23 -32.81
C ALA A 2 -11.31 -5.52 -33.79
N GLY A 3 -10.27 -6.18 -34.30
CA GLY A 3 -9.33 -5.58 -35.27
C GLY A 3 -8.47 -4.43 -34.74
N ALA A 4 -8.49 -4.18 -33.43
CA ALA A 4 -7.73 -3.11 -32.80
C ALA A 4 -6.24 -3.46 -32.67
N THR A 5 -5.38 -2.45 -32.83
CA THR A 5 -3.92 -2.56 -32.70
C THR A 5 -3.44 -2.34 -31.26
N SER A 6 -4.32 -1.82 -30.39
CA SER A 6 -4.06 -1.58 -28.98
C SER A 6 -5.21 -2.11 -28.13
N LEU A 7 -4.86 -2.77 -27.03
CA LEU A 7 -5.83 -3.25 -26.04
C LEU A 7 -6.62 -2.10 -25.40
N ARG A 8 -6.05 -0.88 -25.34
CA ARG A 8 -6.74 0.29 -24.80
C ARG A 8 -8.00 0.64 -25.60
N ASP A 9 -8.06 0.27 -26.87
CA ASP A 9 -9.14 0.67 -27.79
C ASP A 9 -10.40 -0.18 -27.60
N VAL A 10 -10.30 -1.27 -26.85
CA VAL A 10 -11.40 -2.23 -26.62
C VAL A 10 -11.78 -2.36 -25.14
N ILE A 11 -11.16 -1.57 -24.27
CA ILE A 11 -11.48 -1.52 -22.84
C ILE A 11 -12.24 -0.21 -22.59
N ALA A 12 -13.40 -0.29 -21.93
CA ALA A 12 -14.23 0.88 -21.64
C ALA A 12 -13.51 1.96 -20.81
N PHE A 13 -12.63 1.54 -19.89
CA PHE A 13 -11.85 2.43 -19.02
C PHE A 13 -10.37 1.99 -18.98
N PRO A 14 -9.58 2.36 -20.01
CA PRO A 14 -8.19 1.91 -20.11
C PRO A 14 -7.28 2.68 -19.16
N LYS A 15 -6.30 1.99 -18.58
CA LYS A 15 -5.20 2.63 -17.81
C LYS A 15 -3.98 2.84 -18.70
N THR A 16 -3.14 3.81 -18.35
CA THR A 16 -1.80 3.98 -18.94
C THR A 16 -0.85 2.88 -18.48
N GLY A 17 0.35 2.80 -19.07
CA GLY A 17 1.37 1.83 -18.68
C GLY A 17 1.90 2.07 -17.26
N ALA A 18 1.77 3.31 -16.77
CA ALA A 18 2.10 3.70 -15.41
C ALA A 18 0.93 3.51 -14.42
N GLY A 19 -0.18 2.90 -14.85
CA GLY A 19 -1.37 2.65 -14.01
C GLY A 19 -2.30 3.85 -13.80
N HIS A 20 -2.04 4.98 -14.47
CA HIS A 20 -2.88 6.18 -14.40
C HIS A 20 -4.16 6.00 -15.24
N ASP A 21 -5.29 6.46 -14.74
CA ASP A 21 -6.55 6.55 -15.50
C ASP A 21 -6.75 8.00 -15.99
N PRO A 22 -6.66 8.26 -17.31
CA PRO A 22 -6.82 9.60 -17.87
C PRO A 22 -8.24 10.16 -17.73
N LEU A 23 -9.26 9.33 -17.55
CA LEU A 23 -10.66 9.81 -17.45
C LEU A 23 -10.95 10.42 -16.08
N THR A 24 -10.44 9.78 -15.01
CA THR A 24 -10.72 10.16 -13.63
C THR A 24 -9.57 10.90 -12.96
N GLY A 25 -8.37 10.89 -13.57
CA GLY A 25 -7.15 11.42 -12.96
C GLY A 25 -6.63 10.55 -11.81
N ALA A 26 -6.98 9.26 -11.77
CA ALA A 26 -6.51 8.34 -10.75
C ALA A 26 -5.06 7.85 -11.05
N PRO A 27 -4.23 7.56 -10.04
CA PRO A 27 -4.52 7.70 -8.61
C PRO A 27 -4.55 9.18 -8.17
N SER A 28 -5.36 9.46 -7.15
CA SER A 28 -5.42 10.78 -6.51
C SER A 28 -5.14 10.67 -5.01
N THR A 29 -4.82 11.78 -4.38
CA THR A 29 -4.58 11.85 -2.93
C THR A 29 -5.89 11.67 -2.16
N ILE A 30 -5.85 10.87 -1.09
CA ILE A 30 -6.96 10.74 -0.14
C ILE A 30 -6.88 11.79 0.98
N THR A 31 -8.02 12.12 1.58
CA THR A 31 -8.10 13.09 2.67
C THR A 31 -7.50 12.56 3.98
N VAL A 32 -7.20 13.46 4.92
CA VAL A 32 -6.73 13.09 6.26
C VAL A 32 -7.76 12.22 7.00
N GLN A 33 -9.06 12.54 6.85
CA GLN A 33 -10.13 11.75 7.46
C GLN A 33 -10.13 10.32 6.90
N GLN A 34 -10.06 10.15 5.58
CA GLN A 34 -10.02 8.83 4.96
C GLN A 34 -8.77 8.03 5.35
N ARG A 35 -7.61 8.70 5.48
CA ARG A 35 -6.38 8.06 5.99
C ARG A 35 -6.53 7.56 7.42
N ARG A 36 -7.21 8.33 8.26
CA ARG A 36 -7.51 7.96 9.65
C ARG A 36 -8.48 6.80 9.72
N GLU A 37 -9.57 6.84 8.94
CA GLU A 37 -10.57 5.77 8.86
C GLU A 37 -9.95 4.46 8.35
N ALA A 38 -9.02 4.54 7.39
CA ALA A 38 -8.29 3.39 6.87
C ALA A 38 -7.14 2.90 7.77
N GLY A 39 -6.85 3.58 8.89
CA GLY A 39 -5.76 3.21 9.81
C GLY A 39 -4.36 3.36 9.23
N ILE A 40 -4.18 4.12 8.14
CA ILE A 40 -2.91 4.23 7.40
C ILE A 40 -1.78 4.80 8.28
N ASP A 41 -2.12 5.69 9.22
CA ASP A 41 -1.17 6.38 10.08
C ASP A 41 -0.98 5.72 11.45
N ALA A 42 -1.50 4.51 11.64
CA ALA A 42 -1.36 3.80 12.90
C ALA A 42 0.13 3.51 13.16
N LYS A 43 0.60 3.86 14.36
CA LYS A 43 1.94 3.45 14.79
C LYS A 43 1.91 1.95 15.04
N PRO A 44 2.84 1.16 14.46
CA PRO A 44 2.88 -0.26 14.73
C PRO A 44 3.12 -0.48 16.21
N GLU A 45 2.44 -1.47 16.79
CA GLU A 45 2.78 -1.93 18.13
C GLU A 45 4.22 -2.41 18.13
N ARG A 46 4.99 -1.98 19.14
CA ARG A 46 6.33 -2.53 19.33
C ARG A 46 6.15 -4.01 19.59
N ALA A 47 6.53 -4.84 18.61
CA ALA A 47 6.64 -6.28 18.82
C ALA A 47 7.50 -6.47 20.08
N ALA A 48 6.93 -7.08 21.12
CA ALA A 48 7.68 -7.52 22.27
C ALA A 48 8.76 -8.47 21.74
N ARG A 49 10.01 -7.99 21.66
CA ARG A 49 11.12 -8.93 21.56
C ARG A 49 11.04 -9.74 22.85
N PRO A 50 11.03 -11.08 22.80
CA PRO A 50 11.26 -11.85 24.02
C PRO A 50 12.61 -11.38 24.56
N ASP A 51 12.61 -10.91 25.81
CA ASP A 51 13.78 -10.35 26.48
C ASP A 51 14.92 -11.36 26.39
N SER A 52 15.95 -11.03 25.62
CA SER A 52 17.18 -11.80 25.58
C SER A 52 18.11 -11.29 26.69
N ASP A 53 18.51 -12.25 27.53
CA ASP A 53 19.70 -12.29 28.38
C ASP A 53 19.49 -11.78 29.82
N THR A 54 19.13 -12.66 30.78
CA THR A 54 20.01 -13.63 31.46
C THR A 54 21.11 -12.95 32.27
N GLU A 55 20.85 -12.84 33.56
CA GLU A 55 21.81 -12.50 34.60
C GLU A 55 23.00 -13.48 34.55
N PRO A 56 24.27 -13.00 34.54
CA PRO A 56 25.41 -13.91 34.53
C PRO A 56 25.48 -14.65 35.89
N PRO A 57 25.83 -15.94 35.93
CA PRO A 57 25.98 -16.63 37.21
C PRO A 57 27.14 -16.00 37.99
N THR A 58 26.83 -15.51 39.20
CA THR A 58 27.81 -15.21 40.23
C THR A 58 28.53 -16.51 40.61
N THR A 59 29.82 -16.60 40.32
CA THR A 59 30.71 -17.64 40.84
C THR A 59 31.46 -17.10 42.05
N ALA A 60 31.42 -17.89 43.13
CA ALA A 60 32.12 -17.73 44.39
C ALA A 60 33.59 -18.15 44.31
#